data_AF-A0AAZ3RK76-F1
#
_entry.id   AF-A0AAZ3RK76-F1
#
_cell.length_a   1.000
_cell.length_b   1.000
_cell.length_c   1.000
_cell.angle_alpha   90.00
_cell.angle_beta   90.00
_cell.angle_gamma   90.00
#
_symmetry.space_group_name_H-M   'P 1'
#
loop_
_entity.id
_entity.type
_entity.pdbx_description
1 polymer ?
#
loop_
_entity_poly.entity_id
_entity_poly.type
_entity_poly.pdbx_seq_one_letter_code
_entity_poly.pdbx_strand_id
1 'polypeptide(L)'
;METILEQQRRYHEEKERLLDAKTKEMMHKKTTLREQINSDHRTRAMLDRYMDVSSTVREAYEDKDGMRKDELNAISGPNEFAEFYNRLKQIKEFHRKHPNEICVPMSVEFDELVKARENPTEETQNMVEFSDEEAYGRYLDLHDCYRKFINLKGAEKLEYISYLSSFDQLFDVSKDRKNAEYKK
;
A
#
# COMPACT_ATOMS: atom_id res chain seq x y z
N MET A 1 -6.66 26.24 -4.32
CA MET A 1 -5.60 27.05 -3.68
C MET A 1 -4.99 26.16 -2.63
N GLU A 2 -3.85 25.54 -2.90
CA GLU A 2 -3.20 24.64 -1.94
C GLU A 2 -2.07 25.40 -1.26
N THR A 3 -2.32 25.91 -0.07
CA THR A 3 -1.26 26.51 0.76
C THR A 3 -0.52 25.40 1.52
N ILE A 4 0.71 25.66 1.97
CA ILE A 4 1.54 24.61 2.56
C ILE A 4 0.94 24.15 3.90
N LEU A 5 0.30 25.05 4.64
CA LEU A 5 -0.41 24.73 5.88
C LEU A 5 -1.65 23.88 5.62
N GLU A 6 -2.42 24.16 4.56
CA GLU A 6 -3.58 23.34 4.21
C GLU A 6 -3.17 21.96 3.67
N GLN A 7 -2.07 21.88 2.90
CA GLN A 7 -1.49 20.60 2.49
C GLN A 7 -1.06 19.78 3.70
N GLN A 8 -0.35 20.38 4.66
CA GLN A 8 0.02 19.70 5.92
C GLN A 8 -1.21 19.21 6.68
N ARG A 9 -2.25 20.06 6.82
CA ARG A 9 -3.52 19.66 7.47
C ARG A 9 -4.15 18.47 6.76
N ARG A 10 -4.24 18.51 5.44
CA ARG A 10 -4.81 17.43 4.61
C ARG A 10 -4.05 16.12 4.79
N TYR A 11 -2.72 16.16 4.75
CA TYR A 11 -1.91 14.95 4.91
C TYR A 11 -2.00 14.36 6.33
N HIS A 12 -2.11 15.20 7.36
CA HIS A 12 -2.39 14.70 8.72
C HIS A 12 -3.77 14.06 8.82
N GLU A 13 -4.79 14.65 8.20
CA GLU A 13 -6.12 14.03 8.11
C GLU A 13 -6.04 12.67 7.41
N GLU A 14 -5.34 12.58 6.28
CA GLU A 14 -5.15 11.33 5.53
C GLU A 14 -4.49 10.24 6.36
N LYS A 15 -3.43 10.58 7.11
CA LYS A 15 -2.78 9.66 8.04
C LYS A 15 -3.72 9.12 9.10
N GLU A 16 -4.53 10.00 9.71
CA GLU A 16 -5.49 9.60 10.74
C GLU A 16 -6.57 8.68 10.17
N ARG A 17 -7.06 8.97 8.96
CA ARG A 17 -8.03 8.13 8.26
C ARG A 17 -7.46 6.76 7.90
N LEU A 18 -6.21 6.69 7.45
CA LEU A 18 -5.52 5.42 7.18
C LEU A 18 -5.37 4.58 8.45
N LEU A 19 -5.07 5.20 9.60
CA LEU A 19 -4.99 4.51 10.89
C LEU A 19 -6.35 3.98 11.34
N ASP A 20 -7.42 4.77 11.21
CA ASP A 20 -8.78 4.34 11.53
C ASP A 20 -9.23 3.19 10.62
N ALA A 21 -9.04 3.32 9.30
CA ALA A 21 -9.38 2.29 8.32
C ALA A 21 -8.63 0.97 8.59
N LYS A 22 -7.32 1.04 8.85
CA LYS A 22 -6.52 -0.11 9.26
C LYS A 22 -7.05 -0.73 10.55
N THR A 23 -7.36 0.07 11.56
CA THR A 23 -7.85 -0.42 12.86
C THR A 23 -9.17 -1.16 12.68
N LYS A 24 -10.09 -0.58 11.92
CA LYS A 24 -11.36 -1.24 11.55
C LYS A 24 -11.15 -2.56 10.82
N GLU A 25 -10.18 -2.61 9.90
CA GLU A 25 -9.83 -3.82 9.16
C GLU A 25 -9.20 -4.91 10.06
N MET A 26 -8.42 -4.52 11.07
CA MET A 26 -7.85 -5.43 12.06
C MET A 26 -8.89 -5.96 13.06
N MET A 27 -9.88 -5.14 13.42
CA MET A 27 -10.98 -5.53 14.31
C MET A 27 -12.00 -6.43 13.63
N HIS A 28 -12.10 -6.39 12.29
CA HIS A 28 -13.02 -7.21 11.52
C HIS A 28 -12.64 -8.70 11.63
N LYS A 29 -13.64 -9.54 11.90
CA LYS A 29 -13.44 -10.98 12.07
C LYS A 29 -13.34 -11.66 10.70
N LYS A 30 -12.15 -12.16 10.39
CA LYS A 30 -11.89 -12.96 9.19
C LYS A 30 -12.26 -14.42 9.44
N THR A 31 -12.98 -15.02 8.50
CA THR A 31 -13.51 -16.39 8.63
C THR A 31 -12.76 -17.41 7.79
N THR A 32 -12.13 -16.98 6.70
CA THR A 32 -11.40 -17.85 5.77
C THR A 32 -9.96 -17.36 5.58
N LEU A 33 -9.06 -18.28 5.18
CA LEU A 33 -7.68 -17.92 4.84
C LEU A 33 -7.63 -16.89 3.71
N ARG A 34 -8.43 -17.07 2.66
CA ARG A 34 -8.55 -16.11 1.55
C ARG A 34 -8.94 -14.72 2.07
N GLU A 35 -9.94 -14.62 2.93
CA GLU A 35 -10.34 -13.34 3.52
C GLU A 35 -9.23 -12.72 4.37
N GLN A 36 -8.52 -13.53 5.15
CA GLN A 36 -7.38 -13.09 5.96
C GLN A 36 -6.25 -12.53 5.10
N ILE A 37 -5.78 -13.28 4.11
CA ILE A 37 -4.69 -12.85 3.22
C ILE A 37 -5.06 -11.57 2.47
N ASN A 38 -6.28 -11.47 1.94
CA ASN A 38 -6.72 -10.25 1.26
C ASN A 38 -6.80 -9.05 2.22
N SER A 39 -7.24 -9.26 3.46
CA SER A 39 -7.25 -8.23 4.50
C SER A 39 -5.84 -7.75 4.87
N ASP A 40 -4.88 -8.68 4.96
CA ASP A 40 -3.49 -8.37 5.26
C ASP A 40 -2.86 -7.56 4.11
N HIS A 41 -3.19 -7.89 2.86
CA HIS A 41 -2.75 -7.12 1.69
C HIS A 41 -3.39 -5.73 1.59
N ARG A 42 -4.69 -5.58 1.93
CA ARG A 42 -5.31 -4.25 2.08
C ARG A 42 -4.61 -3.43 3.14
N THR A 43 -4.32 -4.05 4.29
CA THR A 43 -3.60 -3.41 5.39
C THR A 43 -2.21 -2.96 4.96
N ARG A 44 -1.49 -3.79 4.19
CA ARG A 44 -0.20 -3.44 3.60
C ARG A 44 -0.30 -2.21 2.70
N ALA A 45 -1.27 -2.18 1.78
CA ALA A 45 -1.46 -1.03 0.89
C ALA A 45 -1.75 0.27 1.67
N MET A 46 -2.56 0.20 2.74
CA MET A 46 -2.81 1.33 3.63
C MET A 46 -1.55 1.78 4.37
N LEU A 47 -0.70 0.84 4.78
CA LEU A 47 0.58 1.14 5.45
C LEU A 47 1.59 1.80 4.51
N ASP A 48 1.71 1.30 3.28
CA ASP A 48 2.58 1.88 2.26
C ASP A 48 2.18 3.34 1.99
N ARG A 49 0.88 3.60 1.77
CA ARG A 49 0.35 4.97 1.64
C ARG A 49 0.61 5.82 2.88
N TYR A 50 0.45 5.27 4.08
CA TYR A 50 0.72 5.99 5.32
C TYR A 50 2.20 6.39 5.43
N MET A 51 3.12 5.54 4.99
CA MET A 51 4.55 5.84 4.97
C MET A 51 4.87 6.97 3.97
N ASP A 52 4.30 6.92 2.77
CA ASP A 52 4.51 7.94 1.74
C ASP A 52 4.00 9.32 2.19
N VAL A 53 2.79 9.37 2.74
CA VAL A 53 2.21 10.59 3.31
C VAL A 53 3.06 11.08 4.48
N SER A 54 3.54 10.17 5.34
CA SER A 54 4.40 10.55 6.46
C SER A 54 5.75 11.12 6.01
N SER A 55 6.36 10.61 4.95
CA SER A 55 7.59 11.20 4.40
C SER A 55 7.33 12.59 3.83
N THR A 56 6.24 12.73 3.07
CA THR A 56 5.83 14.01 2.48
C THR A 56 5.60 15.07 3.56
N VAL A 57 4.89 14.72 4.64
CA VAL A 57 4.65 15.62 5.77
C VAL A 57 5.96 16.00 6.46
N ARG A 58 6.85 15.05 6.69
CA ARG A 58 8.17 15.32 7.29
C ARG A 58 8.95 16.31 6.44
N GLU A 59 9.02 16.10 5.13
CA GLU A 59 9.70 17.01 4.20
C GLU A 59 9.05 18.40 4.18
N ALA A 60 7.72 18.48 4.25
CA ALA A 60 7.01 19.75 4.35
C ALA A 60 7.30 20.53 5.67
N TYR A 61 7.66 19.84 6.75
CA TYR A 61 8.12 20.46 7.99
C TYR A 61 9.61 20.82 8.00
N GLU A 62 10.44 20.15 7.19
CA GLU A 62 11.86 20.52 7.03
C GLU A 62 12.02 21.91 6.41
N ASP A 63 11.02 22.40 5.66
CA ASP A 63 10.91 23.78 5.17
C ASP A 63 12.17 24.26 4.42
N LYS A 64 12.73 23.40 3.56
CA LYS A 64 13.99 23.65 2.84
C LYS A 64 13.93 24.89 1.94
N ASP A 65 12.74 25.21 1.43
CA ASP A 65 12.48 26.37 0.58
C ASP A 65 12.01 27.61 1.38
N GLY A 66 11.76 27.48 2.68
CA GLY A 66 11.28 28.55 3.56
C GLY A 66 9.81 28.93 3.35
N MET A 67 9.08 28.23 2.47
CA MET A 67 7.71 28.60 2.11
C MET A 67 6.74 28.50 3.29
N ARG A 68 6.97 27.55 4.21
CA ARG A 68 6.16 27.41 5.43
C ARG A 68 6.37 28.61 6.35
N LYS A 69 7.62 29.03 6.55
CA LYS A 69 7.95 30.21 7.34
C LYS A 69 7.36 31.47 6.73
N ASP A 70 7.44 31.63 5.41
CA ASP A 70 6.89 32.80 4.71
C ASP A 70 5.36 32.85 4.82
N GLU A 71 4.68 31.72 4.63
CA GLU A 71 3.23 31.66 4.82
C GLU A 71 2.84 31.99 6.27
N LEU A 72 3.57 31.46 7.25
CA LEU A 72 3.31 31.74 8.66
C LEU A 72 3.51 33.22 8.99
N ASN A 73 4.56 33.85 8.46
CA ASN A 73 4.82 35.27 8.62
C ASN A 73 3.76 36.14 7.93
N ALA A 74 3.20 35.70 6.81
CA ALA A 74 2.11 36.40 6.14
C ALA A 74 0.82 36.37 6.97
N ILE A 75 0.55 35.25 7.66
CA ILE A 75 -0.62 35.07 8.51
C ILE A 75 -0.47 35.81 9.85
N SER A 76 0.70 35.73 10.49
CA SER A 76 0.98 36.29 11.82
C SER A 76 1.80 37.60 11.79
N GLY A 77 1.78 38.29 10.65
CA GLY A 77 2.53 39.52 10.42
C GLY A 77 1.73 40.79 10.74
N PRO A 78 2.27 42.00 10.54
CA PRO A 78 1.57 43.25 10.86
C PRO A 78 0.27 43.51 10.06
N ASN A 79 0.06 42.80 8.94
CA ASN A 79 -1.02 43.02 7.98
C ASN A 79 -1.99 41.82 7.87
N GLU A 80 -2.24 41.09 8.97
CA GLU A 80 -3.05 39.85 9.00
C GLU A 80 -4.42 40.01 8.34
N PHE A 81 -5.11 41.12 8.61
CA PHE A 81 -6.45 41.38 8.04
C PHE A 81 -6.42 41.52 6.51
N ALA A 82 -5.42 42.19 5.95
CA ALA A 82 -5.30 42.36 4.51
C ALA A 82 -5.03 41.00 3.83
N GLU A 83 -4.16 40.19 4.43
CA GLU A 83 -3.87 38.83 3.96
C GLU A 83 -5.12 37.93 4.00
N PHE A 84 -5.88 37.98 5.10
CA PHE A 84 -7.14 37.24 5.21
C PHE A 84 -8.14 37.60 4.11
N TYR A 85 -8.34 38.90 3.85
CA TYR A 85 -9.26 39.34 2.79
C TYR A 85 -8.76 38.97 1.39
N ASN A 86 -7.45 38.96 1.15
CA ASN A 86 -6.87 38.49 -0.10
C ASN A 86 -7.16 37.01 -0.33
N ARG A 87 -6.93 36.15 0.67
CA ARG A 87 -7.24 34.70 0.60
C ARG A 87 -8.74 34.47 0.40
N LEU A 88 -9.58 35.18 1.15
CA LEU A 88 -11.04 35.08 1.02
C LEU A 88 -11.52 35.48 -0.38
N LYS A 89 -10.93 36.53 -0.95
CA LYS A 89 -11.25 36.98 -2.32
C LYS A 89 -10.92 35.88 -3.33
N GLN A 90 -9.74 35.26 -3.24
CA GLN A 90 -9.34 34.17 -4.12
C GLN A 90 -10.26 32.94 -3.97
N ILE A 91 -10.68 32.58 -2.75
CA ILE A 91 -11.66 31.50 -2.52
C ILE A 91 -12.99 31.81 -3.21
N LYS A 92 -13.51 33.03 -3.05
CA LYS A 92 -14.74 33.46 -3.71
C LYS A 92 -14.63 33.44 -5.24
N GLU A 93 -13.49 33.85 -5.78
CA GLU A 93 -13.22 33.80 -7.22
C GLU A 93 -13.15 32.36 -7.74
N PHE A 94 -12.53 31.45 -6.99
CA PHE A 94 -12.48 30.02 -7.33
C PHE A 94 -13.90 29.43 -7.42
N HIS A 95 -14.72 29.59 -6.38
CA HIS A 95 -16.10 29.12 -6.39
C HIS A 95 -16.96 29.76 -7.48
N ARG A 96 -16.71 31.04 -7.82
CA ARG A 96 -17.40 31.68 -8.95
C ARG A 96 -17.02 31.07 -10.29
N LYS A 97 -15.75 30.70 -10.49
CA LYS A 97 -15.26 30.04 -11.71
C LYS A 97 -15.70 28.59 -11.80
N HIS A 98 -15.95 27.93 -10.67
CA HIS A 98 -16.28 26.50 -10.60
C HIS A 98 -17.61 26.27 -9.85
N PRO A 99 -18.75 26.79 -10.38
CA PRO A 99 -20.03 26.79 -9.66
C PRO A 99 -20.67 25.41 -9.49
N ASN A 100 -20.28 24.44 -10.33
CA ASN A 100 -20.81 23.07 -10.30
C ASN A 100 -19.77 22.05 -9.79
N GLU A 101 -18.62 22.51 -9.30
CA GLU A 101 -17.61 21.61 -8.75
C GLU A 101 -18.04 21.12 -7.37
N ILE A 102 -18.23 19.81 -7.26
CA ILE A 102 -18.59 19.15 -6.01
C ILE A 102 -17.29 18.86 -5.27
N CYS A 103 -17.12 19.49 -4.10
CA CYS A 103 -16.03 19.13 -3.20
C CYS A 103 -16.35 17.78 -2.55
N VAL A 104 -15.59 16.74 -2.91
CA VAL A 104 -15.70 15.42 -2.29
C VAL A 104 -14.74 15.36 -1.11
N PRO A 105 -15.23 15.25 0.13
CA PRO A 105 -14.37 15.11 1.30
C PRO A 105 -13.54 13.84 1.22
N MET A 106 -12.31 13.88 1.75
CA MET A 106 -11.43 12.71 1.82
C MET A 106 -12.08 11.52 2.54
N SER A 107 -12.98 11.77 3.50
CA SER A 107 -13.71 10.71 4.19
C SER A 107 -14.53 9.81 3.25
N VAL A 108 -14.99 10.33 2.11
CA VAL A 108 -15.79 9.57 1.14
C VAL A 108 -14.97 8.40 0.56
N GLU A 109 -13.69 8.63 0.27
CA GLU A 109 -12.79 7.58 -0.21
C GLU A 109 -12.67 6.43 0.80
N PHE A 110 -12.51 6.76 2.09
CA PHE A 110 -12.41 5.76 3.15
C PHE A 110 -13.75 5.06 3.43
N ASP A 111 -14.88 5.76 3.28
CA ASP A 111 -16.21 5.15 3.36
C ASP A 111 -16.45 4.18 2.19
N GLU A 112 -15.96 4.50 1.00
CA GLU A 112 -15.99 3.60 -0.16
C GLU A 112 -15.13 2.35 0.05
N LEU A 113 -13.96 2.47 0.68
CA LEU A 113 -13.15 1.30 1.06
C LEU A 113 -13.91 0.35 2.00
N VAL A 114 -14.66 0.90 2.97
CA VAL A 114 -15.49 0.10 3.87
C VAL A 114 -16.62 -0.60 3.10
N LYS A 115 -17.30 0.12 2.20
CA LYS A 115 -18.38 -0.45 1.37
C LYS A 115 -17.88 -1.53 0.42
N ALA A 116 -16.71 -1.32 -0.19
CA ALA A 116 -16.08 -2.28 -1.09
C ALA A 116 -15.70 -3.57 -0.36
N ARG A 117 -15.42 -3.50 0.95
CA ARG A 117 -15.22 -4.70 1.78
C ARG A 117 -16.54 -5.41 2.10
N GLU A 118 -17.60 -4.66 2.40
CA GLU A 118 -18.92 -5.23 2.74
C GLU A 118 -19.61 -5.86 1.52
N ASN A 119 -19.40 -5.27 0.34
CA ASN A 119 -19.90 -5.76 -0.95
C ASN A 119 -18.72 -5.93 -1.93
N PRO A 120 -17.89 -6.96 -1.75
CA PRO A 120 -16.71 -7.17 -2.58
C PRO A 120 -17.13 -7.57 -4.01
N THR A 121 -16.54 -6.90 -4.99
CA THR A 121 -16.52 -7.36 -6.38
C THR A 121 -15.41 -8.39 -6.56
N GLU A 122 -15.40 -9.18 -7.63
CA GLU A 122 -14.33 -10.18 -7.85
C GLU A 122 -12.92 -9.54 -7.83
N GLU A 123 -12.78 -8.33 -8.37
CA GLU A 123 -11.52 -7.55 -8.37
C GLU A 123 -11.11 -7.09 -6.97
N THR A 124 -12.03 -6.62 -6.12
CA THR A 124 -11.68 -6.20 -4.75
C THR A 124 -11.58 -7.37 -3.77
N GLN A 125 -12.13 -8.52 -4.14
CA GLN A 125 -12.05 -9.75 -3.35
C GLN A 125 -10.70 -10.45 -3.51
N ASN A 126 -10.00 -10.25 -4.63
CA ASN A 126 -8.69 -10.83 -4.91
C ASN A 126 -7.63 -9.74 -5.02
N MET A 127 -7.11 -9.30 -3.88
CA MET A 127 -6.01 -8.34 -3.80
C MET A 127 -4.66 -8.95 -4.22
N VAL A 128 -4.61 -10.28 -4.36
CA VAL A 128 -3.40 -11.06 -4.65
C VAL A 128 -3.74 -12.23 -5.54
N GLU A 129 -2.86 -12.48 -6.50
CA GLU A 129 -2.90 -13.66 -7.34
C GLU A 129 -2.08 -14.78 -6.68
N PHE A 130 -2.77 -15.86 -6.33
CA PHE A 130 -2.16 -17.15 -6.03
C PHE A 130 -2.64 -18.15 -7.07
N SER A 131 -1.81 -19.14 -7.38
CA SER A 131 -2.30 -20.31 -8.11
C SER A 131 -3.28 -21.11 -7.24
N ASP A 132 -4.16 -21.87 -7.88
CA ASP A 132 -5.11 -22.75 -7.17
C ASP A 132 -4.37 -23.77 -6.29
N GLU A 133 -3.21 -24.25 -6.74
CA GLU A 133 -2.37 -25.21 -6.02
C GLU A 133 -1.76 -24.61 -4.73
N GLU A 134 -1.44 -23.32 -4.71
CA GLU A 134 -0.94 -22.63 -3.51
C GLU A 134 -2.04 -22.31 -2.50
N ALA A 135 -3.30 -22.29 -2.94
CA ALA A 135 -4.49 -22.11 -2.12
C ALA A 135 -4.38 -20.94 -1.12
N TYR A 136 -4.02 -19.75 -1.63
CA TYR A 136 -3.81 -18.52 -0.84
C TYR A 136 -2.72 -18.68 0.23
N GLY A 137 -1.58 -19.27 -0.15
CA GLY A 137 -0.42 -19.44 0.73
C GLY A 137 -0.56 -20.59 1.73
N ARG A 138 -1.55 -21.47 1.55
CA ARG A 138 -1.66 -22.72 2.33
C ARG A 138 -0.59 -23.74 1.93
N TYR A 139 -0.25 -23.76 0.65
CA TYR A 139 0.73 -24.66 0.07
C TYR A 139 1.72 -23.88 -0.80
N LEU A 140 2.84 -24.51 -1.12
CA LEU A 140 3.77 -24.04 -2.14
C LEU A 140 3.78 -25.08 -3.26
N ASP A 141 3.51 -24.65 -4.48
CA ASP A 141 3.65 -25.54 -5.64
C ASP A 141 5.13 -25.75 -5.97
N LEU A 142 5.66 -26.89 -5.55
CA LEU A 142 7.01 -27.34 -5.86
C LEU A 142 7.04 -28.32 -7.04
N HIS A 143 5.90 -28.58 -7.69
CA HIS A 143 5.81 -29.50 -8.81
C HIS A 143 6.57 -28.98 -10.04
N ASP A 144 6.45 -27.68 -10.32
CA ASP A 144 7.21 -27.05 -11.39
C ASP A 144 8.72 -27.07 -11.13
N CYS A 145 9.15 -26.90 -9.86
CA CYS A 145 10.55 -27.04 -9.47
C CYS A 145 11.03 -28.50 -9.65
N TYR A 146 10.22 -29.47 -9.25
CA TYR A 146 10.52 -30.89 -9.44
C TYR A 146 10.67 -31.27 -10.92
N ARG A 147 9.79 -30.77 -11.79
CA ARG A 147 9.88 -31.02 -13.24
C ARG A 147 11.20 -30.50 -13.82
N LYS A 148 11.63 -29.31 -13.38
CA LYS A 148 12.95 -28.76 -13.74
C LYS A 148 14.09 -29.61 -13.19
N PHE A 149 13.98 -30.07 -11.94
CA PHE A 149 14.97 -30.93 -11.29
C PHE A 149 15.20 -32.25 -12.04
N ILE A 150 14.13 -32.95 -12.44
CA ILE A 150 14.25 -34.21 -13.20
C ILE A 150 14.92 -34.01 -14.55
N ASN A 151 14.74 -32.86 -15.19
CA ASN A 151 15.33 -32.56 -16.49
C ASN A 151 16.82 -32.17 -16.39
N LEU A 152 17.34 -31.96 -15.19
CA LEU A 152 18.73 -31.56 -14.99
C LEU A 152 19.69 -32.71 -15.32
N LYS A 153 20.71 -32.44 -16.14
CA LYS A 153 21.74 -33.43 -16.47
C LYS A 153 22.57 -33.80 -15.23
N GLY A 154 22.57 -35.09 -14.89
CA GLY A 154 23.29 -35.63 -13.74
C GLY A 154 22.52 -35.58 -12.42
N ALA A 155 21.27 -35.09 -12.43
CA ALA A 155 20.35 -35.30 -11.33
C ALA A 155 19.80 -36.73 -11.33
N GLU A 156 19.58 -37.25 -10.13
CA GLU A 156 18.96 -38.55 -9.95
C GLU A 156 17.47 -38.44 -10.24
N LYS A 157 16.91 -39.43 -10.94
CA LYS A 157 15.47 -39.50 -11.21
C LYS A 157 14.76 -39.94 -9.95
N LEU A 158 14.46 -38.97 -9.10
CA LEU A 158 13.73 -39.16 -7.85
C LEU A 158 12.22 -39.06 -8.11
N GLU A 159 11.43 -39.76 -7.31
CA GLU A 159 10.00 -39.51 -7.22
C GLU A 159 9.73 -38.19 -6.47
N TYR A 160 8.53 -37.62 -6.62
CA TYR A 160 8.19 -36.31 -6.03
C TYR A 160 8.39 -36.27 -4.51
N ILE A 161 8.00 -37.33 -3.80
CA ILE A 161 8.15 -37.41 -2.33
C ILE A 161 9.64 -37.41 -1.95
N SER A 162 10.46 -38.18 -2.66
CA SER A 162 11.91 -38.21 -2.44
C SER A 162 12.57 -36.86 -2.75
N TYR A 163 12.10 -36.16 -3.79
CA TYR A 163 12.53 -34.80 -4.09
C TYR A 163 12.22 -33.85 -2.91
N LEU A 164 11.01 -33.89 -2.36
CA LEU A 164 10.64 -33.07 -1.20
C LEU A 164 11.50 -33.38 0.03
N SER A 165 11.81 -34.65 0.30
CA SER A 165 12.70 -35.04 1.40
C SER A 165 14.16 -34.59 1.23
N SER A 166 14.56 -34.21 0.02
CA SER A 166 15.88 -33.67 -0.28
C SER A 166 15.90 -32.15 -0.43
N PHE A 167 14.73 -31.52 -0.55
CA PHE A 167 14.61 -30.10 -0.88
C PHE A 167 15.13 -29.19 0.25
N ASP A 168 15.05 -29.64 1.49
CA ASP A 168 15.58 -28.96 2.67
C ASP A 168 17.07 -29.26 2.93
N GLN A 169 17.68 -30.19 2.18
CA GLN A 169 19.09 -30.59 2.32
C GLN A 169 20.01 -29.67 1.53
N LEU A 170 20.21 -28.45 2.03
CA LEU A 170 21.00 -27.41 1.36
C LEU A 170 22.51 -27.68 1.31
N PHE A 171 23.00 -28.60 2.15
CA PHE A 171 24.43 -28.82 2.41
C PHE A 171 24.97 -30.09 1.75
N ASP A 172 24.10 -31.06 1.45
CA ASP A 172 24.50 -32.41 1.02
C ASP A 172 24.62 -32.54 -0.51
N VAL A 173 24.19 -31.52 -1.26
CA VAL A 173 24.31 -31.51 -2.72
C VAL A 173 25.77 -31.33 -3.13
N SER A 174 26.37 -32.40 -3.66
CA SER A 174 27.75 -32.42 -4.16
C SER A 174 28.02 -31.24 -5.11
N LYS A 175 29.22 -30.65 -4.99
CA LYS A 175 29.71 -29.57 -5.87
C LYS A 175 29.65 -29.95 -7.35
N ASP A 176 29.83 -31.23 -7.68
CA ASP A 176 29.79 -31.72 -9.07
C ASP A 176 28.39 -31.62 -9.70
N ARG A 177 27.34 -31.62 -8.86
CA ARG A 177 25.94 -31.44 -9.29
C ARG A 177 25.55 -29.96 -9.42
N LYS A 178 26.34 -29.03 -8.86
CA LYS A 178 26.11 -27.57 -8.90
C LYS A 178 26.63 -26.93 -10.21
N ASN A 179 26.31 -27.55 -11.33
CA ASN A 179 26.67 -27.07 -12.66
C ASN A 179 25.93 -25.75 -13.01
N ALA A 180 26.24 -25.15 -14.16
CA ALA A 180 25.62 -23.89 -14.58
C ALA A 180 24.10 -24.01 -14.80
N GLU A 181 23.58 -25.20 -15.09
CA GLU A 181 22.14 -25.45 -15.23
C GLU A 181 21.43 -25.55 -13.87
N TYR A 182 22.10 -26.08 -12.83
CA TYR A 182 21.55 -26.18 -11.48
C TYR A 182 21.40 -24.83 -10.78
N LYS A 183 22.20 -23.84 -11.19
CA LYS A 183 22.16 -22.47 -10.64
C LYS A 183 21.04 -21.60 -11.24
N LYS A 184 20.47 -22.01 -12.37
CA LYS A 184 19.39 -21.28 -13.06
C LYS A 184 18.03 -21.71 -12.50
#